data_AF-A0A9D0GCG5-F1
#
_entry.id   AF-A0A9D0GCG5-F1
#
_cell.length_a   1.000
_cell.length_b   1.000
_cell.length_c   1.000
_cell.angle_alpha   90.00
_cell.angle_beta   90.00
_cell.angle_gamma   90.00
#
_symmetry.space_group_name_H-M   'P 1'
#
loop_
_entity.id
_entity.type
_entity.pdbx_description
1 polymer ?
#
loop_
_entity_poly.entity_id
_entity_poly.type
_entity_poly.pdbx_seq_one_letter_code
_entity_poly.pdbx_strand_id
1 'polypeptide(L)'
;MRDKNGLTQRNAARIVASIFGVLAGLGGLTHGIGEVLQGNIAPSGIVINSWTQGPIATNMGGTSMYKWRANECDVTVSSGKVTDIQLVGSSDPGGENTQHEALYDRVIQAQSLQVDTISGATLTSKAYLQCVGNALIEAQHE
;
A
#
# COMPACT_ATOMS: atom_id res chain seq x y z
N MET A 1 -51.36 25.50 -10.64
CA MET A 1 -50.66 24.27 -10.22
C MET A 1 -49.48 24.69 -9.37
N ARG A 2 -49.42 24.27 -8.10
CA ARG A 2 -48.44 24.74 -7.11
C ARG A 2 -47.11 24.02 -7.35
N ASP A 3 -46.03 24.76 -7.59
CA ASP A 3 -44.69 24.24 -7.86
C ASP A 3 -44.17 23.42 -6.65
N LYS A 4 -44.26 22.10 -6.76
CA LYS A 4 -43.76 21.14 -5.75
C LYS A 4 -42.26 20.84 -5.92
N ASN A 5 -41.61 21.39 -6.95
CA ASN A 5 -40.26 20.99 -7.35
C ASN A 5 -39.19 21.69 -6.49
N GLY A 6 -39.42 22.94 -6.07
CA GLY A 6 -38.49 23.70 -5.21
C GLY A 6 -38.39 23.21 -3.76
N LEU A 7 -39.43 22.58 -3.22
CA LEU A 7 -39.43 22.00 -1.86
C LEU A 7 -38.66 20.68 -1.80
N THR A 8 -38.71 19.89 -2.88
CA THR A 8 -38.09 18.55 -2.96
C THR A 8 -36.57 18.66 -3.15
N GLN A 9 -36.09 19.60 -3.97
CA GLN A 9 -34.66 19.85 -4.18
C GLN A 9 -33.93 20.35 -2.92
N ARG A 10 -34.58 21.21 -2.12
CA ARG A 10 -34.04 21.69 -0.82
C ARG A 10 -33.89 20.56 0.20
N ASN A 11 -34.77 19.55 0.15
CA ASN A 11 -34.70 18.40 1.04
C ASN A 11 -33.61 17.41 0.60
N ALA A 12 -33.47 17.15 -0.71
CA ALA A 12 -32.43 16.29 -1.25
C ALA A 12 -31.02 16.80 -0.89
N ALA A 13 -30.76 18.10 -1.07
CA ALA A 13 -29.47 18.70 -0.72
C ALA A 13 -29.13 18.55 0.77
N ARG A 14 -30.13 18.68 1.66
CA ARG A 14 -29.95 18.49 3.11
C ARG A 14 -29.67 17.04 3.49
N ILE A 15 -30.37 16.10 2.86
CA ILE A 15 -30.17 14.65 3.06
C ILE A 15 -28.75 14.28 2.62
N VAL A 16 -28.32 14.72 1.43
CA VAL A 16 -26.98 14.47 0.91
C VAL A 16 -25.92 15.08 1.85
N ALA A 17 -26.08 16.35 2.25
CA ALA A 17 -25.15 17.00 3.18
C ALA A 17 -25.06 16.27 4.53
N SER A 18 -26.18 15.75 5.06
CA SER A 18 -26.16 14.96 6.30
C SER A 18 -25.44 13.62 6.14
N ILE A 19 -25.61 12.93 5.01
CA ILE A 19 -24.94 11.66 4.75
C ILE A 19 -23.42 11.89 4.62
N PHE A 20 -23.00 12.87 3.83
CA PHE A 20 -21.59 13.21 3.69
C PHE A 20 -20.99 13.74 5.00
N GLY A 21 -21.75 14.50 5.79
CA GLY A 21 -21.30 14.95 7.12
C GLY A 21 -21.09 13.80 8.11
N VAL A 22 -22.00 12.81 8.13
CA VAL A 22 -21.85 11.61 8.95
C VAL A 22 -20.68 10.75 8.47
N LEU A 23 -20.53 10.55 7.16
CA LEU A 23 -19.41 9.80 6.60
C LEU A 23 -18.07 10.48 6.85
N ALA A 24 -17.99 11.81 6.71
CA ALA A 24 -16.79 12.58 7.01
C ALA A 24 -16.48 12.56 8.52
N GLY A 25 -17.49 12.64 9.38
CA GLY A 25 -17.34 12.51 10.83
C GLY A 25 -16.85 11.13 11.25
N LEU A 26 -17.43 10.07 10.68
CA LEU A 26 -16.97 8.68 10.89
C LEU A 26 -15.57 8.48 10.32
N GLY A 27 -15.27 9.02 9.14
CA GLY A 27 -13.95 8.98 8.51
C GLY A 27 -12.88 9.66 9.35
N GLY A 28 -13.17 10.82 9.95
CA GLY A 28 -12.28 11.51 10.89
C GLY A 28 -12.19 10.85 12.28
N LEU A 29 -13.08 9.92 12.62
CA LEU A 29 -12.98 9.09 13.81
C LEU A 29 -12.12 7.84 13.56
N THR A 30 -12.16 7.29 12.34
CA THR A 30 -11.31 6.16 11.95
C THR A 30 -9.87 6.60 11.60
N HIS A 31 -9.73 7.80 11.05
CA HIS A 31 -8.47 8.50 10.77
C HIS A 31 -8.32 9.61 11.81
N GLY A 32 -7.74 9.31 12.97
CA GLY A 32 -7.72 10.24 14.11
C GLY A 32 -7.00 11.56 13.84
N ILE A 33 -7.15 12.54 14.75
CA ILE A 33 -6.46 13.86 14.73
C ILE A 33 -4.92 13.72 14.55
N GLY A 34 -4.35 12.56 14.89
CA GLY A 34 -2.93 12.25 14.68
C GLY A 34 -2.51 12.16 13.20
N GLU A 35 -3.39 11.82 12.26
CA GLU A 35 -3.07 11.78 10.82
C GLU A 35 -3.01 13.19 10.21
N VAL A 36 -3.87 14.11 10.68
CA VAL A 36 -3.83 15.54 10.32
C VAL A 36 -2.59 16.24 10.89
N LEU A 37 -1.96 15.66 11.92
CA LEU A 37 -0.73 16.16 12.56
C LEU A 37 0.54 15.40 12.13
N GLN A 38 0.44 14.42 11.23
CA GLN A 38 1.62 13.95 10.51
C GLN A 38 2.06 15.10 9.59
N GLY A 39 2.91 15.98 10.13
CA GLY A 39 3.64 16.93 9.31
C GLY A 39 4.40 16.20 8.20
N ASN A 40 4.91 16.93 7.21
CA ASN A 40 5.66 16.39 6.07
C ASN A 40 7.05 15.82 6.46
N ILE A 41 7.14 15.14 7.61
CA ILE A 41 8.33 14.49 8.11
C ILE A 41 8.36 13.12 7.44
N ALA A 42 9.22 12.99 6.44
CA ALA A 42 9.55 11.69 5.89
C ALA A 42 10.09 10.82 7.04
N PRO A 43 9.53 9.63 7.29
CA PRO A 43 10.05 8.75 8.32
C PRO A 43 11.51 8.41 8.01
N SER A 44 12.31 8.26 9.06
CA SER A 44 13.75 8.02 8.98
C SER A 44 14.13 6.61 8.48
N GLY A 45 13.13 5.73 8.29
CA GLY A 45 13.27 4.37 7.77
C GLY A 45 12.19 4.05 6.75
N ILE A 46 12.18 2.81 6.25
CA ILE A 46 11.21 2.39 5.22
C ILE A 46 9.76 2.51 5.70
N VAL A 47 8.90 3.09 4.86
CA VAL A 47 7.45 3.09 5.06
C VAL A 47 6.87 1.73 4.66
N ILE A 48 6.44 0.94 5.63
CA ILE A 48 5.64 -0.28 5.44
C ILE A 48 4.19 0.03 5.86
N ASN A 49 3.30 0.27 4.90
CA ASN A 49 1.88 0.53 5.18
C ASN A 49 1.12 -0.78 5.44
N SER A 50 0.68 -0.99 6.68
CA SER A 50 0.02 -2.22 7.16
C SER A 50 -1.37 -2.51 6.56
N TRP A 51 -1.92 -1.59 5.76
CA TRP A 51 -3.18 -1.80 5.03
C TRP A 51 -2.98 -2.67 3.78
N THR A 52 -1.76 -2.68 3.23
CA THR A 52 -1.39 -3.52 2.08
C THR A 52 -0.63 -4.79 2.48
N GLN A 53 -0.15 -4.86 3.72
CA GLN A 53 0.62 -5.99 4.25
C GLN A 53 0.27 -6.24 5.74
N GLY A 54 0.07 -7.49 6.15
CA GLY A 54 -0.28 -7.85 7.53
C GLY A 54 -1.63 -8.58 7.67
N PRO A 55 -2.15 -8.80 8.90
CA PRO A 55 -3.34 -9.61 9.14
C PRO A 55 -4.59 -9.12 8.40
N ILE A 56 -4.75 -7.80 8.24
CA ILE A 56 -5.86 -7.21 7.47
C ILE A 56 -5.74 -7.56 5.98
N ALA A 57 -4.55 -7.42 5.39
CA ALA A 57 -4.30 -7.83 4.01
C ALA A 57 -4.53 -9.33 3.84
N THR A 58 -4.06 -10.18 4.76
CA THR A 58 -4.27 -11.63 4.71
C THR A 58 -5.75 -12.01 4.77
N ASN A 59 -6.51 -11.42 5.71
CA ASN A 59 -7.95 -11.70 5.86
C ASN A 59 -8.79 -11.12 4.71
N MET A 60 -8.30 -10.09 4.01
CA MET A 60 -8.92 -9.52 2.82
C MET A 60 -8.37 -10.09 1.49
N GLY A 61 -7.59 -11.19 1.53
CA GLY A 61 -7.12 -11.90 0.33
C GLY A 61 -5.86 -11.33 -0.34
N GLY A 62 -5.18 -10.37 0.28
CA GLY A 62 -3.97 -9.72 -0.22
C GLY A 62 -2.72 -10.59 -0.24
N THR A 63 -2.57 -11.56 0.68
CA THR A 63 -1.40 -12.46 0.72
C THR A 63 -1.61 -13.78 -0.04
N SER A 64 -2.85 -14.22 -0.24
CA SER A 64 -3.18 -15.45 -0.97
C SER A 64 -3.08 -15.31 -2.48
N MET A 65 -3.14 -14.08 -3.00
CA MET A 65 -3.14 -13.78 -4.44
C MET A 65 -1.87 -14.27 -5.17
N TYR A 66 -0.71 -14.20 -4.52
CA TYR A 66 0.59 -14.51 -5.13
C TYR A 66 1.18 -15.85 -4.69
N LYS A 67 0.39 -16.74 -4.08
CA LYS A 67 0.85 -18.05 -3.59
C LYS A 67 1.52 -18.91 -4.68
N TRP A 68 1.08 -18.79 -5.93
CA TRP A 68 1.66 -19.47 -7.10
C TRP A 68 2.87 -18.75 -7.71
N ARG A 69 3.25 -17.60 -7.15
CA ARG A 69 4.38 -16.74 -7.57
C ARG A 69 5.27 -16.50 -6.35
N ALA A 70 5.64 -17.59 -5.67
CA ALA A 70 6.47 -17.54 -4.48
C ALA A 70 7.87 -17.04 -4.85
N ASN A 71 8.35 -16.04 -4.12
CA ASN A 71 9.67 -15.45 -4.29
C ASN A 71 10.34 -15.37 -2.92
N GLU A 72 11.66 -15.49 -2.92
CA GLU A 72 12.54 -15.40 -1.76
C GLU A 72 13.55 -14.29 -2.02
N CYS A 73 13.61 -13.33 -1.12
CA CYS A 73 14.39 -12.10 -1.28
C CYS A 73 15.21 -11.88 -0.03
N ASP A 74 16.46 -11.50 -0.23
CA ASP A 74 17.35 -11.05 0.82
C ASP A 74 17.41 -9.52 0.77
N VAL A 75 17.33 -8.88 1.93
CA VAL A 75 17.32 -7.43 2.03
C VAL A 75 18.36 -7.01 3.06
N THR A 76 19.36 -6.27 2.61
CA THR A 76 20.40 -5.74 3.48
C THR A 76 19.97 -4.37 3.99
N VAL A 77 19.86 -4.23 5.30
CA VAL A 77 19.56 -2.97 5.99
C VAL A 77 20.80 -2.49 6.74
N SER A 78 21.27 -1.29 6.46
CA SER A 78 22.36 -0.64 7.18
C SER A 78 21.93 0.75 7.67
N SER A 79 22.18 1.03 8.96
CA SER A 79 21.85 2.33 9.59
C SER A 79 20.36 2.74 9.41
N GLY A 80 19.45 1.77 9.42
CA GLY A 80 18.00 2.02 9.26
C GLY A 80 17.55 2.26 7.82
N LYS A 81 18.42 2.05 6.83
CA LYS A 81 18.13 2.19 5.40
C LYS A 81 18.41 0.89 4.65
N VAL A 82 17.59 0.59 3.65
CA VAL A 82 17.88 -0.52 2.74
C VAL A 82 19.00 -0.12 1.80
N THR A 83 20.08 -0.90 1.81
CA THR A 83 21.25 -0.68 0.97
C THR A 83 21.34 -1.65 -0.20
N ASP A 84 20.74 -2.83 -0.07
CA ASP A 84 20.76 -3.85 -1.11
C ASP A 84 19.52 -4.74 -1.02
N ILE A 85 19.07 -5.24 -2.17
CA ILE A 85 17.95 -6.17 -2.31
C ILE A 85 18.33 -7.20 -3.38
N GLN A 86 18.33 -8.48 -2.99
CA GLN A 86 18.65 -9.59 -3.88
C GLN A 86 17.50 -10.58 -3.96
N LEU A 87 17.24 -11.09 -5.16
CA LEU A 87 16.29 -12.18 -5.37
C LEU A 87 17.04 -13.52 -5.26
N VAL A 88 16.80 -14.26 -4.19
CA VAL A 88 17.50 -15.52 -3.87
C VAL A 88 16.81 -16.71 -4.52
N GLY A 89 15.49 -16.63 -4.70
CA GLY A 89 14.69 -17.68 -5.31
C GLY A 89 13.41 -17.12 -5.92
N SER A 90 13.00 -17.66 -7.07
CA SER A 90 11.73 -17.27 -7.71
C SER A 90 11.06 -18.47 -8.34
N SER A 91 9.78 -18.67 -7.99
CA SER A 91 8.85 -19.58 -8.66
C SER A 91 7.84 -18.81 -9.51
N ASP A 92 8.13 -17.54 -9.82
CA ASP A 92 7.26 -16.68 -10.60
C ASP A 92 7.42 -17.00 -12.11
N PRO A 93 6.37 -17.47 -12.82
CA PRO A 93 6.47 -17.84 -14.23
C PRO A 93 6.63 -16.62 -15.17
N GLY A 94 6.52 -15.39 -14.65
CA GLY A 94 6.73 -14.14 -15.37
C GLY A 94 8.02 -13.42 -14.98
N GLY A 95 8.98 -14.08 -14.33
CA GLY A 95 10.26 -13.49 -13.94
C GLY A 95 11.01 -12.86 -15.11
N GLU A 96 11.05 -13.51 -16.27
CA GLU A 96 11.75 -13.00 -17.46
C GLU A 96 11.16 -11.70 -18.04
N ASN A 97 9.88 -11.42 -17.73
CA ASN A 97 9.19 -10.22 -18.21
C ASN A 97 9.32 -9.03 -17.23
N THR A 98 10.05 -9.20 -16.13
CA THR A 98 10.13 -8.21 -15.06
C THR A 98 11.58 -7.83 -14.79
N GLN A 99 11.92 -6.56 -15.07
CA GLN A 99 13.20 -5.95 -14.70
C GLN A 99 13.22 -5.68 -13.19
N HIS A 100 13.34 -6.75 -12.40
CA HIS A 100 13.26 -6.71 -10.95
C HIS A 100 14.38 -5.85 -10.35
N GLU A 101 15.54 -5.78 -10.99
CA GLU A 101 16.65 -4.90 -10.63
C GLU A 101 16.21 -3.44 -10.66
N ALA A 102 15.57 -3.01 -11.76
CA ALA A 102 15.06 -1.65 -11.89
C ALA A 102 13.93 -1.34 -10.89
N LEU A 103 13.18 -2.36 -10.46
CA LEU A 103 12.16 -2.22 -9.41
C LEU A 103 12.81 -2.07 -8.03
N TYR A 104 13.84 -2.86 -7.73
CA TYR A 104 14.58 -2.80 -6.46
C TYR A 104 15.37 -1.50 -6.31
N ASP A 105 15.98 -1.00 -7.38
CA ASP A 105 16.64 0.31 -7.38
C ASP A 105 15.66 1.43 -6.98
N ARG A 106 14.41 1.38 -7.45
CA ARG A 106 13.38 2.35 -7.04
C ARG A 106 13.08 2.23 -5.56
N VAL A 107 13.01 1.02 -5.02
CA VAL A 107 12.76 0.80 -3.58
C VAL A 107 13.92 1.35 -2.75
N ILE A 108 15.17 1.11 -3.16
CA ILE A 108 16.37 1.62 -2.49
C ILE A 108 16.41 3.15 -2.57
N GLN A 109 16.09 3.76 -3.70
CA GLN A 109 16.08 5.21 -3.85
C GLN A 109 14.95 5.88 -3.06
N ALA A 110 13.74 5.31 -3.13
CA ALA A 110 12.57 5.86 -2.45
C ALA A 110 12.55 5.54 -0.95
N GLN A 111 13.30 4.53 -0.50
CA GLN A 111 13.19 3.94 0.84
C GLN A 111 11.73 3.64 1.18
N SER A 112 11.00 3.07 0.23
CA SER A 112 9.57 2.81 0.33
C SER A 112 9.18 1.65 -0.56
N LEU A 113 8.22 0.83 -0.12
CA LEU A 113 7.64 -0.23 -0.94
C LEU A 113 6.56 0.31 -1.91
N GLN A 114 6.19 1.59 -1.80
CA GLN A 114 5.24 2.28 -2.67
C GLN A 114 5.94 2.82 -3.92
N VAL A 115 6.44 1.92 -4.75
CA VAL A 115 7.07 2.25 -6.02
C VAL A 115 6.20 1.82 -7.20
N ASP A 116 6.36 2.51 -8.33
CA ASP A 116 5.63 2.17 -9.54
C ASP A 116 6.01 0.78 -10.04
N THR A 117 5.01 -0.05 -10.28
CA THR A 117 5.18 -1.38 -10.88
C THR A 117 5.60 -1.26 -12.34
N ILE A 118 6.23 -2.31 -12.86
CA ILE A 118 6.63 -2.36 -14.27
C ILE A 118 5.39 -2.61 -15.15
N SER A 119 5.27 -1.83 -16.22
CA SER A 119 4.18 -1.97 -17.20
C SER A 119 4.21 -3.37 -17.82
N GLY A 120 3.04 -4.02 -17.90
CA GLY A 120 2.92 -5.41 -18.40
C GLY A 120 3.33 -6.49 -17.39
N ALA A 121 3.91 -6.11 -16.25
CA ALA A 121 4.38 -7.03 -15.22
C ALA A 121 3.85 -6.64 -13.82
N THR A 122 2.63 -6.10 -13.74
CA THR A 122 2.04 -5.61 -12.48
C THR A 122 1.93 -6.69 -11.42
N LEU A 123 1.51 -7.92 -11.79
CA LEU A 123 1.38 -9.04 -10.86
C LEU A 123 2.73 -9.49 -10.31
N THR A 124 3.72 -9.68 -11.19
CA THR A 124 5.08 -10.04 -10.80
C THR A 124 5.74 -8.95 -9.95
N SER A 125 5.59 -7.68 -10.34
CA SER A 125 6.14 -6.54 -9.59
C SER A 125 5.59 -6.50 -8.17
N LYS A 126 4.28 -6.72 -7.99
CA LYS A 126 3.66 -6.76 -6.67
C LYS A 126 4.13 -7.98 -5.85
N ALA A 127 4.31 -9.14 -6.49
CA ALA A 127 4.85 -10.33 -5.83
C ALA A 127 6.28 -10.10 -5.32
N TYR A 128 7.13 -9.43 -6.11
CA TYR A 128 8.49 -9.06 -5.68
C TYR A 128 8.48 -8.01 -4.55
N LEU A 129 7.63 -6.98 -4.62
CA LEU A 129 7.52 -6.00 -3.54
C LEU A 129 6.98 -6.62 -2.24
N GLN A 130 6.09 -7.61 -2.34
CA GLN A 130 5.61 -8.35 -1.18
C GLN A 130 6.74 -9.18 -0.54
N CYS A 131 7.56 -9.84 -1.35
CA CYS A 131 8.72 -10.59 -0.89
C CYS A 131 9.71 -9.70 -0.13
N VAL A 132 10.06 -8.53 -0.68
CA VAL A 132 10.90 -7.53 -0.02
C VAL A 132 10.27 -7.03 1.29
N GLY A 133 8.96 -6.76 1.28
CA GLY A 133 8.24 -6.33 2.48
C GLY A 133 8.26 -7.37 3.60
N ASN A 134 8.08 -8.65 3.26
CA ASN A 134 8.16 -9.74 4.22
C ASN A 134 9.58 -9.84 4.83
N ALA A 135 10.63 -9.81 4.01
CA ALA A 135 12.01 -9.83 4.49
C ALA A 135 12.32 -8.63 5.40
N LEU A 136 11.80 -7.45 5.10
CA LEU A 136 11.95 -6.26 5.94
C LEU A 136 11.20 -6.34 7.27
N ILE A 137 10.03 -6.99 7.29
CA ILE A 137 9.29 -7.24 8.53
C ILE A 137 10.06 -8.23 9.39
N GLU A 138 10.58 -9.32 8.80
CA GLU A 138 11.41 -10.29 9.50
C GLU A 138 12.67 -9.61 10.07
N ALA A 139 13.38 -8.80 9.29
CA ALA A 139 14.55 -8.06 9.73
C ALA A 139 14.27 -6.98 10.81
N GLN A 140 13.03 -6.51 10.97
CA GLN A 140 12.63 -5.59 12.05
C GLN A 140 12.35 -6.32 13.37
N HIS A 141 12.10 -7.63 13.33
CA HIS A 141 11.76 -8.45 14.48
C HIS A 141 12.96 -9.17 15.11
N GLU A 142 14.15 -9.06 14.52
CA GLU A 142 15.44 -9.48 15.09
C GLU A 142 16.13 -8.34 15.87
#